data_AF-A0A4Q4YN84-F1
#
_entry.id   AF-A0A4Q4YN84-F1
#
_cell.length_a   1.000
_cell.length_b   1.000
_cell.length_c   1.000
_cell.angle_alpha   90.00
_cell.angle_beta   90.00
_cell.angle_gamma   90.00
#
_symmetry.space_group_name_H-M   'P 1'
#
loop_
_entity.id
_entity.type
_entity.pdbx_description
1 polymer ?
#
loop_
_entity_poly.entity_id
_entity_poly.type
_entity_poly.pdbx_seq_one_letter_code
_entity_poly.pdbx_strand_id
1 'polypeptide(L)'
;MYTGDYSEDTHQELGTPDDDELFKDVRVYVLADMFLMDHLKEDALRKFKSKLSELWISEKFTDCVKEIYSSTNEFDCGLRNAAVETTKVHLTRLWEKKPFKELIREGGDFVVDLTGVLAER
;
A
#
# COMPACT_ATOMS: atom_id res chain seq x y z
N MET A 1 43.99 -2.55 -15.21
CA MET A 1 42.65 -2.61 -15.83
C MET A 1 41.86 -3.66 -15.09
N TYR A 2 40.64 -3.37 -14.67
CA TYR A 2 39.78 -4.34 -14.01
C TYR A 2 39.16 -5.26 -15.08
N THR A 3 39.53 -6.53 -15.08
CA THR A 3 38.91 -7.60 -15.86
C THR A 3 37.90 -8.27 -14.94
N GLY A 4 36.61 -8.02 -15.16
CA GLY A 4 35.55 -8.59 -14.34
C GLY A 4 35.39 -10.09 -14.62
N ASP A 5 35.86 -10.93 -13.72
CA ASP A 5 35.59 -12.36 -13.67
C ASP A 5 34.16 -12.61 -13.14
N TYR A 6 33.14 -12.12 -13.85
CA TYR A 6 31.76 -12.46 -13.54
C TYR A 6 31.47 -13.85 -14.09
N SER A 7 31.10 -14.79 -13.22
CA SER A 7 30.63 -16.11 -13.64
C SER A 7 29.41 -15.98 -14.55
N GLU A 8 29.44 -16.65 -15.71
CA GLU A 8 28.34 -16.76 -16.67
C GLU A 8 27.23 -17.72 -16.20
N ASP A 9 27.05 -17.88 -14.89
CA ASP A 9 25.95 -18.69 -14.34
C ASP A 9 24.62 -18.09 -14.80
N THR A 10 23.78 -18.93 -15.40
CA THR A 10 22.38 -18.60 -15.70
C THR A 10 21.74 -18.01 -14.45
N HIS A 11 21.23 -16.78 -14.56
CA HIS A 11 20.59 -16.06 -13.47
C HIS A 11 19.68 -17.00 -12.67
N GLN A 12 19.94 -17.08 -11.36
CA GLN A 12 19.14 -17.87 -10.42
C GLN A 12 17.66 -17.53 -10.64
N GLU A 13 16.85 -18.50 -11.08
CA GLU A 13 15.40 -18.31 -11.12
C GLU A 13 14.94 -17.98 -9.70
N LEU A 14 14.43 -16.77 -9.51
CA LEU A 14 13.89 -16.34 -8.23
C LEU A 14 12.62 -17.15 -7.98
N GLY A 15 12.75 -18.28 -7.28
CA GLY A 15 11.64 -19.16 -6.90
C GLY A 15 10.67 -18.55 -5.89
N THR A 16 10.79 -17.26 -5.61
CA THR A 16 9.88 -16.50 -4.76
C THR A 16 8.78 -15.88 -5.63
N PRO A 17 7.49 -16.09 -5.30
CA PRO A 17 6.41 -15.40 -6.01
C PRO A 17 6.63 -13.89 -5.93
N ASP A 18 6.37 -13.20 -7.05
CA ASP A 18 6.37 -11.75 -7.13
C ASP A 18 5.48 -11.14 -6.04
N ASP A 19 5.86 -9.97 -5.52
CA ASP A 19 5.03 -9.24 -4.55
C ASP A 19 3.60 -9.04 -5.11
N ASP A 20 2.56 -9.16 -4.26
CA ASP A 20 1.20 -8.87 -4.73
C ASP A 20 1.14 -7.45 -5.31
N GLU A 21 0.34 -7.29 -6.35
CA GLU A 21 0.37 -6.10 -7.20
C GLU A 21 0.04 -4.78 -6.46
N LEU A 22 -0.67 -4.85 -5.33
CA LEU A 22 -0.86 -3.69 -4.44
C LEU A 22 0.42 -3.28 -3.71
N PHE A 23 1.21 -4.23 -3.23
CA PHE A 23 2.40 -3.94 -2.43
C PHE A 23 3.50 -3.32 -3.28
N LYS A 24 3.56 -3.64 -4.58
CA LYS A 24 4.53 -3.06 -5.52
C LYS A 24 4.44 -1.54 -5.54
N ASP A 25 3.25 -0.98 -5.75
CA ASP A 25 3.09 0.47 -5.85
C ASP A 25 3.33 1.17 -4.50
N VAL A 26 2.97 0.55 -3.37
CA VAL A 26 3.29 1.06 -2.02
C VAL A 26 4.79 1.11 -1.80
N ARG A 27 5.53 0.04 -2.13
CA ARG A 27 6.99 0.00 -1.99
C ARG A 27 7.68 1.01 -2.90
N VAL A 28 7.23 1.13 -4.16
CA VAL A 28 7.77 2.12 -5.10
C VAL A 28 7.52 3.54 -4.58
N TYR A 29 6.36 3.81 -3.99
CA TYR A 29 6.06 5.11 -3.38
C TYR A 29 7.00 5.43 -2.21
N VAL A 30 7.19 4.49 -1.27
CA VAL A 30 8.08 4.68 -0.12
C VAL A 30 9.54 4.87 -0.57
N LEU A 31 9.99 4.12 -1.58
CA LEU A 31 11.31 4.31 -2.16
C LEU A 31 11.45 5.66 -2.86
N ALA A 32 10.44 6.06 -3.64
CA ALA A 32 10.43 7.36 -4.31
C ALA A 32 10.51 8.51 -3.31
N ASP A 33 9.80 8.40 -2.18
CA ASP A 33 9.89 9.36 -1.08
C ASP A 33 11.30 9.39 -0.46
N MET A 34 11.87 8.22 -0.15
CA MET A 34 13.23 8.11 0.41
C MET A 34 14.30 8.72 -0.50
N PHE A 35 14.12 8.63 -1.82
CA PHE A 35 15.04 9.20 -2.81
C PHE A 35 14.65 10.61 -3.28
N LEU A 36 13.63 11.23 -2.67
CA LEU A 36 13.13 12.57 -3.03
C LEU A 36 12.78 12.69 -4.53
N MET A 37 12.20 11.63 -5.09
CA MET A 37 11.74 11.59 -6.48
C MET A 37 10.24 11.88 -6.54
N ASP A 38 9.89 13.17 -6.48
CA ASP A 38 8.49 13.62 -6.40
C ASP A 38 7.62 13.10 -7.55
N HIS A 39 8.11 13.14 -8.78
CA HIS A 39 7.35 12.64 -9.95
C HIS A 39 7.08 11.13 -9.87
N LEU A 40 8.05 10.34 -9.42
CA LEU A 40 7.87 8.90 -9.26
C LEU A 40 6.91 8.58 -8.11
N LYS A 41 6.95 9.37 -7.04
CA LYS A 41 6.03 9.29 -5.90
C LYS A 41 4.60 9.57 -6.34
N GLU A 42 4.37 10.63 -7.11
CA GLU A 42 3.05 10.95 -7.68
C GLU A 42 2.54 9.87 -8.64
N ASP A 43 3.42 9.37 -9.52
CA ASP A 43 3.10 8.30 -10.45
C ASP A 43 2.71 6.99 -9.76
N ALA A 44 3.46 6.61 -8.74
CA ALA A 44 3.18 5.43 -7.92
C ALA A 44 1.84 5.59 -7.19
N LEU A 45 1.56 6.77 -6.62
CA LEU A 45 0.29 7.04 -5.95
C LEU A 45 -0.91 6.95 -6.90
N ARG A 46 -0.77 7.46 -8.13
CA ARG A 46 -1.82 7.39 -9.14
C ARG A 46 -2.11 5.95 -9.56
N LYS A 47 -1.06 5.14 -9.78
CA LYS A 47 -1.20 3.71 -10.09
C LYS A 47 -1.83 2.95 -8.94
N PHE A 48 -1.38 3.23 -7.72
CA PHE A 48 -1.93 2.66 -6.50
C PHE A 48 -3.43 2.94 -6.40
N LYS A 49 -3.88 4.21 -6.53
CA LYS A 49 -5.31 4.57 -6.51
C LYS A 49 -6.13 3.83 -7.57
N SER A 50 -5.61 3.73 -8.80
CA SER A 50 -6.28 2.99 -9.88
C SER A 50 -6.48 1.53 -9.51
N LYS A 51 -5.42 0.85 -9.05
CA LYS A 51 -5.49 -0.56 -8.66
C LYS A 51 -6.31 -0.79 -7.41
N LEU A 52 -6.27 0.14 -6.46
CA LEU A 52 -7.04 0.07 -5.22
C LEU A 52 -8.55 0.07 -5.52
N SER A 53 -8.98 0.82 -6.53
CA SER A 53 -10.38 0.84 -6.98
C SER A 53 -10.88 -0.48 -7.57
N GLU A 54 -9.97 -1.34 -8.02
CA GLU A 54 -10.27 -2.66 -8.59
C GLU A 54 -10.09 -3.79 -7.56
N LEU A 55 -9.05 -3.71 -6.72
CA LEU A 55 -8.64 -4.77 -5.80
C LEU A 55 -9.11 -4.61 -4.35
N TRP A 56 -9.93 -3.59 -4.01
CA TRP A 56 -10.51 -3.46 -2.65
C TRP A 56 -11.36 -4.67 -2.22
N ILE A 57 -11.88 -5.45 -3.18
CA ILE A 57 -12.64 -6.68 -2.94
C ILE A 57 -11.74 -7.84 -2.51
N SER A 58 -10.43 -7.76 -2.71
CA SER A 58 -9.51 -8.79 -2.24
C SER A 58 -9.41 -8.78 -0.71
N GLU A 59 -9.14 -9.95 -0.11
CA GLU A 59 -8.79 -10.03 1.32
C GLU A 59 -7.44 -9.35 1.60
N LYS A 60 -6.59 -9.22 0.57
CA LYS A 60 -5.30 -8.52 0.61
C LYS A 60 -5.40 -7.02 0.88
N PHE A 61 -6.59 -6.44 0.74
CA PHE A 61 -6.79 -5.01 1.02
C PHE A 61 -6.44 -4.68 2.48
N THR A 62 -6.85 -5.53 3.43
CA THR A 62 -6.55 -5.28 4.86
C THR A 62 -5.07 -5.39 5.17
N ASP A 63 -4.36 -6.35 4.55
CA ASP A 63 -2.91 -6.47 4.69
C ASP A 63 -2.18 -5.27 4.07
N CYS A 64 -2.67 -4.78 2.94
CA CYS A 64 -2.12 -3.58 2.30
C CYS A 64 -2.29 -2.33 3.18
N VAL A 65 -3.46 -2.15 3.81
CA VAL A 65 -3.67 -1.04 4.77
C VAL A 65 -2.68 -1.16 5.93
N LYS A 66 -2.50 -2.35 6.51
CA LYS A 66 -1.51 -2.55 7.59
C LYS A 66 -0.09 -2.17 7.13
N GLU A 67 0.29 -2.59 5.93
CA GLU A 67 1.61 -2.27 5.37
C GLU A 67 1.79 -0.76 5.13
N ILE A 68 0.78 -0.07 4.61
CA ILE A 68 0.83 1.39 4.42
C ILE A 68 1.11 2.07 5.75
N TYR A 69 0.33 1.75 6.79
CA TYR A 69 0.48 2.36 8.10
C TYR A 69 1.78 1.96 8.83
N SER A 70 2.37 0.81 8.48
CA SER A 70 3.68 0.37 8.95
C SER A 70 4.83 1.08 8.23
N SER A 71 4.69 1.32 6.92
CA SER A 71 5.76 1.83 6.05
C SER A 71 5.79 3.35 5.88
N THR A 72 4.67 4.04 6.14
CA THR A 72 4.61 5.51 6.05
C THR A 72 4.52 6.18 7.41
N ASN A 73 5.19 7.32 7.55
CA ASN A 73 5.09 8.17 8.73
C ASN A 73 3.82 9.05 8.69
N GLU A 74 3.46 9.69 9.81
CA GLU A 74 2.27 10.55 9.95
C GLU A 74 2.16 11.69 8.92
N PHE A 75 3.28 12.13 8.35
CA PHE A 75 3.33 13.20 7.36
C PHE A 75 2.99 12.74 5.94
N ASP A 76 2.98 11.43 5.68
CA ASP A 76 2.78 10.89 4.35
C ASP A 76 1.30 10.58 4.09
N CYS A 77 0.53 11.67 3.94
CA CYS A 77 -0.92 11.60 3.82
C CYS A 77 -1.41 10.99 2.49
N GLY A 78 -0.55 10.86 1.48
CA GLY A 78 -0.97 10.46 0.12
C GLY A 78 -1.59 9.06 0.08
N LEU A 79 -0.83 8.05 0.54
CA LEU A 79 -1.27 6.66 0.58
C LEU A 79 -2.36 6.42 1.63
N ARG A 80 -2.21 7.02 2.81
CA ARG A 80 -3.16 6.88 3.93
C ARG A 80 -4.54 7.41 3.54
N ASN A 81 -4.60 8.60 2.96
CA ASN A 81 -5.84 9.20 2.48
C ASN A 81 -6.48 8.37 1.37
N ALA A 82 -5.68 7.84 0.42
CA ALA A 82 -6.19 6.95 -0.63
C ALA A 82 -6.85 5.68 -0.06
N ALA A 83 -6.24 5.08 0.96
CA ALA A 83 -6.78 3.90 1.64
C ALA A 83 -8.08 4.22 2.40
N VAL A 84 -8.13 5.36 3.08
CA VAL A 84 -9.28 5.77 3.89
C VAL A 84 -10.46 6.18 3.01
N GLU A 85 -10.24 6.95 1.95
CA GLU A 85 -11.28 7.31 0.99
C GLU A 85 -11.88 6.08 0.30
N THR A 86 -11.04 5.12 -0.12
CA THR A 86 -11.53 3.87 -0.71
C THR A 86 -12.34 3.06 0.31
N THR A 87 -11.87 3.01 1.55
CA THR A 87 -12.59 2.37 2.66
C THR A 87 -13.94 3.02 2.89
N LYS A 88 -14.02 4.35 2.88
CA LYS A 88 -15.25 5.12 3.06
C LYS A 88 -16.27 4.81 1.97
N VAL A 89 -15.84 4.80 0.70
CA VAL A 89 -16.71 4.52 -0.46
C VAL A 89 -17.28 3.10 -0.37
N HIS A 90 -16.49 2.13 0.09
CA HIS A 90 -16.88 0.72 0.14
C HIS A 90 -17.18 0.20 1.56
N LEU A 91 -17.41 1.11 2.52
CA LEU A 91 -17.45 0.79 3.95
C LEU A 91 -18.47 -0.30 4.26
N THR A 92 -19.67 -0.21 3.70
CA THR A 92 -20.74 -1.19 3.94
C THR A 92 -20.34 -2.61 3.55
N ARG A 93 -19.62 -2.78 2.42
CA ARG A 93 -19.18 -4.08 1.92
C ARG A 93 -17.93 -4.58 2.64
N LEU A 94 -17.02 -3.67 3.00
CA LEU A 94 -15.84 -4.00 3.82
C LEU A 94 -16.26 -4.41 5.23
N TRP A 95 -17.30 -3.81 5.78
CA TRP A 95 -17.84 -4.16 7.09
C TRP A 95 -18.43 -5.57 7.16
N GLU A 96 -18.77 -6.20 6.03
CA GLU A 96 -19.20 -7.60 6.03
C GLU A 96 -18.03 -8.57 6.23
N LYS A 97 -16.81 -8.13 5.92
CA LYS A 97 -15.60 -8.95 6.01
C LYS A 97 -15.04 -9.02 7.43
N LYS A 98 -14.80 -10.23 7.90
CA LYS A 98 -14.10 -10.50 9.17
C LYS A 98 -12.72 -9.81 9.29
N PRO A 99 -11.80 -9.89 8.31
CA PRO A 99 -10.48 -9.27 8.46
C PRO A 99 -10.54 -7.76 8.66
N PHE A 100 -11.52 -7.09 8.03
CA PHE A 100 -11.72 -5.65 8.22
C PHE A 100 -12.22 -5.32 9.62
N LYS A 101 -13.16 -6.10 10.18
CA LYS A 101 -13.60 -5.92 11.58
C LYS A 101 -12.47 -6.12 12.58
N GLU A 102 -11.61 -7.09 12.35
CA GLU A 102 -10.45 -7.33 13.20
C GLU A 102 -9.43 -6.19 13.11
N LEU A 103 -9.23 -5.61 11.91
CA LEU A 103 -8.41 -4.39 11.74
C LEU A 103 -8.97 -3.21 12.57
N ILE A 104 -10.29 -2.97 12.53
CA ILE A 104 -10.92 -1.90 13.31
C ILE A 104 -10.83 -2.18 14.82
N ARG A 105 -10.89 -3.45 15.23
CA ARG A 105 -10.76 -3.86 16.64
C ARG A 105 -9.33 -3.77 17.17
N GLU A 106 -8.35 -4.09 16.34
CA GLU A 106 -6.92 -3.90 16.63
C GLU A 106 -6.64 -2.42 16.89
N GLY A 107 -7.42 -1.54 16.26
CA GLY A 107 -7.33 -0.10 16.46
C GLY A 107 -6.11 0.47 15.75
N GLY A 108 -5.68 1.66 16.19
CA GLY A 108 -4.52 2.35 15.64
C GLY A 108 -4.88 3.57 14.80
N ASP A 109 -3.85 4.15 14.19
CA ASP A 109 -3.91 5.43 13.50
C ASP A 109 -4.91 5.41 12.33
N PHE A 110 -5.05 4.25 11.67
CA PHE A 110 -6.06 4.05 10.63
C PHE A 110 -7.49 4.29 11.09
N VAL A 111 -7.85 3.86 12.29
CA VAL A 111 -9.22 4.04 12.82
C VAL A 111 -9.45 5.51 13.17
N VAL A 112 -8.42 6.21 13.66
CA VAL A 112 -8.48 7.64 13.94
C VAL A 112 -8.69 8.43 12.65
N ASP A 113 -7.91 8.14 11.60
CA ASP A 113 -8.06 8.79 10.29
C ASP A 113 -9.43 8.50 9.67
N LEU A 114 -9.86 7.23 9.67
CA LEU A 114 -11.17 6.83 9.17
C LEU A 114 -12.32 7.50 9.94
N THR A 115 -12.25 7.56 11.27
CA THR A 115 -13.30 8.20 12.08
C THR A 115 -13.29 9.71 11.93
N GLY A 116 -12.14 10.35 11.76
CA GLY A 116 -12.03 11.77 11.43
C GLY A 116 -12.75 12.08 10.11
N VAL A 117 -12.44 11.33 9.05
CA VAL A 117 -13.06 11.48 7.73
C VAL A 117 -14.57 11.18 7.73
N LEU A 118 -15.06 10.36 8.68
CA LEU A 118 -16.48 10.09 8.88
C LEU A 118 -17.18 11.13 9.76
N ALA A 119 -16.44 11.76 10.70
CA ALA A 119 -16.93 12.75 11.63
C ALA A 119 -17.00 14.17 11.05
N GLU A 120 -16.22 14.47 10.01
CA GLU A 120 -16.32 15.72 9.22
C GLU A 120 -17.58 15.78 8.32
N ARG A 121 -18.67 15.11 8.72
CA ARG A 121 -19.94 15.05 8.00
C ARG A 121 -21.07 15.68 8.82
#